data_AF-A0A3D4APV2-F1
#
_entry.id   AF-A0A3D4APV2-F1
#
_cell.length_a   1.000
_cell.length_b   1.000
_cell.length_c   1.000
_cell.angle_alpha   90.00
_cell.angle_beta   90.00
_cell.angle_gamma   90.00
#
_symmetry.space_group_name_H-M   'P 1'
#
loop_
_entity.id
_entity.type
_entity.pdbx_description
1 polymer ?
#
loop_
_entity_poly.entity_id
_entity_poly.type
_entity_poly.pdbx_seq_one_letter_code
_entity_poly.pdbx_strand_id
1 'polypeptide(L)'
;MTTYQGETDTLATLCQSQGSAWKTINPEYATRMRLQNRFRSGVDIAQFTADIMREDMAAYDKDTSQYTQSLGCWHGFTAQQMMMAIKRHQKTTKRSYVYLSGWMVAALRSEFGPLPDQSMHEKTSVPALIEEIYTFLKQADARELDHLFNELDDAKANGGDVQAVLNKIDNFETHVVPIIADIDAGFGNEEATYLLAKKMIEAGACAIQIENQVSDAKQCGHQAGKVTVPHEDFLAKINAVRYAFLELGIDNG
;
A
#
# COMPACT_ATOMS: atom_id res chain seq x y z
N MET A 1 27.98 0.55 8.97
CA MET A 1 27.68 -0.60 8.11
C MET A 1 26.31 -0.36 7.51
N THR A 2 26.20 -0.43 6.20
CA THR A 2 24.93 -0.16 5.49
C THR A 2 23.94 -1.31 5.66
N THR A 3 22.65 -1.07 5.41
CA THR A 3 21.64 -2.15 5.45
C THR A 3 22.02 -3.27 4.49
N TYR A 4 22.48 -2.89 3.30
CA TYR A 4 23.01 -3.81 2.29
C TYR A 4 24.15 -4.71 2.80
N GLN A 5 25.14 -4.12 3.46
CA GLN A 5 26.29 -4.87 3.98
C GLN A 5 25.86 -5.83 5.10
N GLY A 6 25.04 -5.37 6.04
CA GLY A 6 24.58 -6.19 7.16
C GLY A 6 23.75 -7.41 6.72
N GLU A 7 22.85 -7.23 5.75
CA GLU A 7 22.09 -8.36 5.17
C GLU A 7 22.99 -9.32 4.38
N THR A 8 23.98 -8.80 3.65
CA THR A 8 24.94 -9.63 2.92
C THR A 8 25.76 -10.50 3.87
N ASP A 9 26.26 -9.94 4.97
CA ASP A 9 27.03 -10.67 5.97
C ASP A 9 26.18 -11.75 6.68
N THR A 10 24.92 -11.42 6.98
CA THR A 10 23.95 -12.36 7.56
C THR A 10 23.70 -13.54 6.62
N LEU A 11 23.47 -13.26 5.34
CA LEU A 11 23.24 -14.29 4.33
C LEU A 11 24.50 -15.10 4.00
N ALA A 12 25.68 -14.50 4.04
CA ALA A 12 26.95 -15.20 3.88
C ALA A 12 27.17 -16.20 5.01
N THR A 13 26.91 -15.78 6.25
CA THR A 13 26.95 -16.65 7.44
C THR A 13 25.96 -17.81 7.32
N LEU A 14 24.74 -17.53 6.87
CA LEU A 14 23.73 -18.57 6.62
C LEU A 14 24.20 -19.56 5.55
N CYS A 15 24.69 -19.09 4.40
CA CYS A 15 25.20 -19.96 3.33
C CYS A 15 26.36 -20.84 3.82
N GLN A 16 27.27 -20.28 4.62
CA GLN A 16 28.37 -21.03 5.22
C GLN A 16 27.86 -22.13 6.17
N SER A 17 26.83 -21.87 6.97
CA SER A 17 26.23 -22.87 7.87
C SER A 17 25.62 -24.07 7.13
N GLN A 18 25.19 -23.88 5.88
CA GLN A 18 24.63 -24.94 5.03
C GLN A 18 25.69 -25.71 4.23
N GLY A 19 26.96 -25.27 4.30
CA GLY A 19 28.10 -25.94 3.68
C GLY A 19 27.98 -26.10 2.16
N SER A 20 28.40 -27.25 1.65
CA SER A 20 28.48 -27.52 0.21
C SER A 20 27.13 -27.56 -0.50
N ALA A 21 26.03 -27.74 0.23
CA ALA A 21 24.68 -27.76 -0.32
C ALA A 21 24.29 -26.41 -0.96
N TRP A 22 24.82 -25.30 -0.43
CA TRP A 22 24.50 -23.94 -0.88
C TRP A 22 25.67 -23.25 -1.59
N LYS A 23 26.66 -24.02 -2.07
CA LYS A 23 27.88 -23.48 -2.70
C LYS A 23 27.63 -22.58 -3.93
N THR A 24 26.47 -22.72 -4.59
CA THR A 24 26.10 -21.96 -5.78
C THR A 24 25.25 -20.72 -5.47
N ILE A 25 24.86 -20.52 -4.20
CA ILE A 25 24.06 -19.38 -3.79
C ILE A 25 25.00 -18.19 -3.55
N ASN A 26 24.68 -17.06 -4.17
CA ASN A 26 25.40 -15.81 -3.95
C ASN A 26 24.68 -14.97 -2.87
N PRO A 27 25.29 -14.75 -1.69
CA PRO A 27 24.70 -13.94 -0.62
C PRO A 27 24.36 -12.51 -1.04
N GLU A 28 25.19 -11.91 -1.89
CA GLU A 28 24.98 -10.54 -2.39
C GLU A 28 23.74 -10.47 -3.28
N TYR A 29 23.56 -11.44 -4.18
CA TYR A 29 22.38 -11.51 -5.05
C TYR A 29 21.10 -11.74 -4.25
N ALA A 30 21.14 -12.65 -3.27
CA ALA A 30 20.02 -12.88 -2.36
C ALA A 30 19.68 -11.64 -1.52
N THR A 31 20.68 -10.84 -1.14
CA THR A 31 20.49 -9.55 -0.44
C THR A 31 19.76 -8.55 -1.32
N ARG A 32 20.14 -8.41 -2.60
CA ARG A 32 19.45 -7.52 -3.54
C ARG A 32 17.98 -7.89 -3.68
N MET A 33 17.69 -9.18 -3.84
CA MET A 33 16.30 -9.68 -3.90
C MET A 33 15.50 -9.37 -2.62
N ARG A 34 16.13 -9.45 -1.43
CA ARG A 34 15.48 -9.09 -0.16
C ARG A 34 15.17 -7.60 -0.11
N LEU A 35 16.10 -6.74 -0.49
CA LEU A 35 15.92 -5.28 -0.45
C LEU A 35 14.92 -4.80 -1.49
N GLN A 36 14.90 -5.41 -2.68
CA GLN A 36 13.88 -5.18 -3.72
C GLN A 36 12.48 -5.59 -3.28
N ASN A 37 12.35 -6.46 -2.26
CA ASN A 37 11.08 -6.90 -1.68
C ASN A 37 10.96 -6.49 -0.20
N ARG A 38 11.17 -5.20 0.08
CA ARG A 38 11.10 -4.61 1.43
C ARG A 38 9.84 -4.99 2.20
N PHE A 39 8.68 -4.96 1.54
CA PHE A 39 7.38 -5.29 2.14
C PHE A 39 6.95 -6.69 1.74
N ARG A 40 6.91 -7.64 2.67
CA ARG A 40 6.69 -9.06 2.34
C ARG A 40 5.22 -9.44 2.37
N SER A 41 4.42 -8.73 3.15
CA SER A 41 2.97 -8.91 3.24
C SER A 41 2.23 -7.58 3.08
N GLY A 42 0.93 -7.63 2.76
CA GLY A 42 0.10 -6.43 2.81
C GLY A 42 -0.05 -5.89 4.24
N VAL A 43 -0.01 -6.75 5.26
CA VAL A 43 -0.02 -6.30 6.67
C VAL A 43 1.21 -5.44 6.99
N ASP A 44 2.40 -5.78 6.47
CA ASP A 44 3.60 -4.94 6.62
C ASP A 44 3.38 -3.54 6.00
N ILE A 45 2.70 -3.50 4.85
CA ILE A 45 2.36 -2.26 4.14
C ILE A 45 1.34 -1.45 4.95
N ALA A 46 0.29 -2.09 5.44
CA ALA A 46 -0.76 -1.46 6.24
C ALA A 46 -0.16 -0.81 7.50
N GLN A 47 0.72 -1.51 8.22
CA GLN A 47 1.39 -0.94 9.39
C GLN A 47 2.26 0.27 9.02
N PHE A 48 3.15 0.09 8.03
CA PHE A 48 4.06 1.14 7.59
C PHE A 48 3.32 2.40 7.13
N THR A 49 2.22 2.23 6.42
CA THR A 49 1.44 3.35 5.88
C THR A 49 0.49 3.97 6.91
N ALA A 50 0.03 3.21 7.91
CA ALA A 50 -0.68 3.75 9.05
C ALA A 50 0.21 4.72 9.85
N ASP A 51 1.48 4.36 10.06
CA ASP A 51 2.47 5.24 10.74
C ASP A 51 2.63 6.57 10.01
N ILE A 52 2.76 6.55 8.67
CA ILE A 52 2.86 7.74 7.83
C ILE A 52 1.61 8.61 7.97
N MET A 53 0.42 8.00 7.87
CA MET A 53 -0.83 8.75 7.97
C MET A 53 -0.97 9.44 9.33
N ARG A 54 -0.57 8.78 10.42
CA ARG A 54 -0.58 9.38 11.77
C ARG A 54 0.43 10.53 11.90
N GLU A 55 1.61 10.41 11.31
CA GLU A 55 2.58 11.51 11.26
C GLU A 55 1.99 12.73 10.52
N ASP A 56 1.40 12.51 9.35
CA ASP A 56 0.84 13.58 8.53
C ASP A 56 -0.38 14.24 9.19
N MET A 57 -1.26 13.47 9.85
CA MET A 57 -2.35 14.02 10.66
C MET A 57 -1.82 14.93 11.78
N ALA A 58 -0.82 14.47 12.53
CA ALA A 58 -0.20 15.26 13.59
C ALA A 58 0.54 16.50 13.06
N ALA A 59 1.04 16.46 11.82
CA ALA A 59 1.61 17.62 11.14
C ALA A 59 0.54 18.63 10.76
N TYR A 60 -0.59 18.18 10.22
CA TYR A 60 -1.73 19.03 9.87
C TYR A 60 -2.35 19.71 11.10
N ASP A 61 -2.50 18.98 12.21
CA ASP A 61 -3.01 19.54 13.48
C ASP A 61 -2.14 20.70 14.00
N LYS A 62 -0.83 20.66 13.74
CA LYS A 62 0.12 21.70 14.12
C LYS A 62 0.15 22.85 13.12
N ASP A 63 -0.02 22.55 11.83
CA ASP A 63 0.04 23.51 10.74
C ASP A 63 -0.85 23.04 9.58
N THR A 64 -1.99 23.72 9.41
CA THR A 64 -3.01 23.39 8.41
C THR A 64 -2.51 23.50 6.97
N SER A 65 -1.36 24.13 6.72
CA SER A 65 -0.74 24.14 5.39
C SER A 65 -0.09 22.79 5.02
N GLN A 66 0.12 21.91 6.01
CA GLN A 66 0.76 20.60 5.85
C GLN A 66 -0.29 19.51 5.53
N TYR A 67 -1.20 19.79 4.61
CA TYR A 67 -2.25 18.85 4.18
C TYR A 67 -1.71 17.75 3.25
N THR A 68 -2.49 16.69 3.08
CA THR A 68 -2.21 15.56 2.18
C THR A 68 -3.11 15.59 0.95
N GLN A 69 -2.69 14.93 -0.13
CA GLN A 69 -3.45 14.86 -1.39
C GLN A 69 -3.40 13.46 -2.01
N SER A 70 -4.43 13.11 -2.77
CA SER A 70 -4.50 11.86 -3.52
C SER A 70 -5.28 12.04 -4.82
N LEU A 71 -5.09 11.13 -5.77
CA LEU A 71 -5.99 10.91 -6.89
C LEU A 71 -6.54 9.49 -6.85
N GLY A 72 -7.77 9.33 -7.32
CA GLY A 72 -8.37 8.03 -7.55
C GLY A 72 -7.58 7.26 -8.61
N CYS A 73 -7.12 6.05 -8.27
CA CYS A 73 -6.47 5.14 -9.23
C CYS A 73 -7.30 3.86 -9.41
N TRP A 74 -7.73 3.58 -10.64
CA TRP A 74 -8.59 2.42 -10.95
C TRP A 74 -7.80 1.15 -11.33
N HIS A 75 -6.48 1.22 -11.40
CA HIS A 75 -5.60 0.09 -11.71
C HIS A 75 -4.21 0.30 -11.12
N GLY A 76 -3.49 -0.76 -10.77
CA GLY A 76 -2.16 -0.65 -10.16
C GLY A 76 -1.16 0.10 -11.03
N PHE A 77 -1.24 -0.06 -12.35
CA PHE A 77 -0.43 0.73 -13.29
C PHE A 77 -0.69 2.24 -13.22
N THR A 78 -1.94 2.69 -13.00
CA THR A 78 -2.22 4.14 -12.90
C THR A 78 -1.65 4.71 -11.60
N ALA A 79 -1.77 3.97 -10.49
CA ALA A 79 -1.12 4.33 -9.22
C ALA A 79 0.41 4.37 -9.34
N GLN A 80 1.00 3.39 -10.01
CA GLN A 80 2.44 3.34 -10.27
C GLN A 80 2.94 4.57 -11.04
N GLN A 81 2.31 4.88 -12.17
CA GLN A 81 2.72 6.02 -12.98
C GLN A 81 2.51 7.34 -12.23
N MET A 82 1.42 7.48 -11.47
CA MET A 82 1.18 8.63 -10.61
C MET A 82 2.33 8.82 -9.61
N MET A 83 2.69 7.77 -8.86
CA MET A 83 3.69 7.91 -7.80
C MET A 83 5.10 8.10 -8.36
N MET A 84 5.44 7.46 -9.48
CA MET A 84 6.69 7.70 -10.19
C MET A 84 6.79 9.14 -10.70
N ALA A 85 5.70 9.71 -11.21
CA ALA A 85 5.67 11.11 -11.65
C ALA A 85 5.84 12.08 -10.48
N ILE A 86 5.15 11.85 -9.37
CA ILE A 86 5.28 12.62 -8.13
C ILE A 86 6.74 12.62 -7.67
N LYS A 87 7.33 11.45 -7.48
CA LYS A 87 8.71 11.33 -7.03
C LYS A 87 9.72 11.97 -8.01
N ARG A 88 9.49 11.88 -9.32
CA ARG A 88 10.34 12.53 -10.33
C ARG A 88 10.31 14.05 -10.23
N HIS A 89 9.12 14.65 -10.06
CA HIS A 89 8.94 16.11 -10.11
C HIS A 89 9.07 16.78 -8.75
N GLN A 90 8.56 16.16 -7.69
CA GLN A 90 8.55 16.68 -6.32
C GLN A 90 9.71 16.17 -5.45
N LYS A 91 10.44 15.15 -5.93
CA LYS A 91 11.61 14.54 -5.25
C LYS A 91 11.31 13.79 -3.95
N THR A 92 10.04 13.70 -3.57
CA THR A 92 9.55 12.95 -2.42
C THR A 92 8.15 12.41 -2.71
N THR A 93 7.72 11.38 -1.98
CA THR A 93 6.33 10.89 -1.93
C THR A 93 5.56 11.44 -0.73
N LYS A 94 6.21 12.21 0.15
CA LYS A 94 5.60 12.79 1.36
C LYS A 94 4.30 13.53 1.03
N ARG A 95 3.26 13.28 1.83
CA ARG A 95 1.89 13.86 1.69
C ARG A 95 1.13 13.48 0.41
N SER A 96 1.63 12.54 -0.37
CA SER A 96 0.97 12.03 -1.56
C SER A 96 0.46 10.62 -1.33
N TYR A 97 -0.86 10.43 -1.37
CA TYR A 97 -1.54 9.15 -1.12
C TYR A 97 -2.21 8.63 -2.39
N VAL A 98 -2.67 7.38 -2.33
CA VAL A 98 -3.58 6.80 -3.33
C VAL A 98 -5.00 6.81 -2.78
N TYR A 99 -5.99 7.13 -3.62
CA TYR A 99 -7.40 6.92 -3.29
C TYR A 99 -7.93 5.72 -4.07
N LEU A 100 -8.58 4.79 -3.39
CA LEU A 100 -9.35 3.72 -4.03
C LEU A 100 -10.82 4.14 -4.05
N SER A 101 -11.35 4.37 -5.25
CA SER A 101 -12.73 4.79 -5.45
C SER A 101 -13.65 3.60 -5.67
N GLY A 102 -14.66 3.42 -4.81
CA GLY A 102 -15.70 2.40 -5.00
C GLY A 102 -16.46 2.59 -6.32
N TRP A 103 -16.71 3.84 -6.72
CA TRP A 103 -17.29 4.18 -8.02
C TRP A 103 -16.47 3.65 -9.20
N MET A 104 -15.14 3.82 -9.20
CA MET A 104 -14.30 3.32 -10.29
C MET A 104 -14.18 1.79 -10.27
N VAL A 105 -14.23 1.17 -9.08
CA VAL A 105 -14.31 -0.29 -8.99
C VAL A 105 -15.60 -0.78 -9.66
N ALA A 106 -16.75 -0.21 -9.31
CA ALA A 106 -18.03 -0.55 -9.93
C ALA A 106 -18.02 -0.35 -11.46
N ALA A 107 -17.47 0.77 -11.92
CA ALA A 107 -17.49 1.14 -13.33
C ALA A 107 -16.50 0.34 -14.20
N LEU A 108 -15.36 -0.11 -13.66
CA LEU A 108 -14.24 -0.60 -14.46
C LEU A 108 -13.68 -1.96 -14.05
N ARG A 109 -13.97 -2.44 -12.84
CA ARG A 109 -13.31 -3.63 -12.25
C ARG A 109 -14.23 -4.81 -12.02
N SER A 110 -15.54 -4.57 -12.09
CA SER A 110 -16.57 -5.59 -11.95
C SER A 110 -16.50 -6.64 -13.07
N GLU A 111 -16.59 -7.92 -12.72
CA GLU A 111 -16.72 -9.01 -13.70
C GLU A 111 -18.02 -8.91 -14.53
N PHE A 112 -19.04 -8.22 -14.01
CA PHE A 112 -20.28 -7.92 -14.72
C PHE A 112 -20.13 -6.84 -15.81
N GLY A 113 -18.92 -6.26 -15.96
CA GLY A 113 -18.70 -5.07 -16.75
C GLY A 113 -19.16 -3.81 -16.00
N PRO A 114 -19.31 -2.67 -16.70
CA PRO A 114 -19.59 -1.38 -16.05
C PRO A 114 -20.93 -1.38 -15.29
N LEU A 115 -20.86 -1.12 -13.98
CA LEU A 115 -22.02 -0.99 -13.11
C LEU A 115 -22.13 0.44 -12.55
N PRO A 116 -23.34 0.89 -12.17
CA PRO A 116 -23.49 2.10 -11.39
C PRO A 116 -22.96 1.90 -9.95
N ASP A 117 -22.66 3.00 -9.29
CA ASP A 117 -22.10 3.05 -7.94
C ASP A 117 -23.16 2.79 -6.86
N GLN A 118 -23.55 1.52 -6.73
CA GLN A 118 -24.61 1.02 -5.84
C GLN A 118 -24.20 -0.29 -5.14
N SER A 119 -22.90 -0.54 -4.97
CA SER A 119 -22.35 -1.75 -4.31
C SER A 119 -22.84 -3.10 -4.87
N MET A 120 -23.21 -3.15 -6.15
CA MET A 120 -23.74 -4.37 -6.79
C MET A 120 -22.67 -5.31 -7.36
N HIS A 121 -21.43 -4.83 -7.50
CA HIS A 121 -20.32 -5.64 -7.96
C HIS A 121 -19.87 -6.63 -6.88
N GLU A 122 -19.14 -7.66 -7.29
CA GLU A 122 -18.50 -8.59 -6.38
C GLU A 122 -17.50 -7.86 -5.46
N LYS A 123 -17.76 -7.92 -4.15
CA LYS A 123 -17.00 -7.19 -3.13
C LYS A 123 -15.51 -7.52 -3.11
N THR A 124 -15.11 -8.66 -3.67
CA THR A 124 -13.70 -9.09 -3.81
C THR A 124 -12.90 -8.21 -4.75
N SER A 125 -13.55 -7.48 -5.66
CA SER A 125 -12.88 -6.55 -6.58
C SER A 125 -12.25 -5.34 -5.87
N VAL A 126 -12.73 -5.00 -4.67
CA VAL A 126 -12.15 -3.94 -3.84
C VAL A 126 -10.77 -4.35 -3.27
N PRO A 127 -10.63 -5.42 -2.46
CA PRO A 127 -9.32 -5.86 -1.96
C PRO A 127 -8.37 -6.29 -3.09
N ALA A 128 -8.87 -6.87 -4.18
CA ALA A 128 -8.04 -7.22 -5.33
C ALA A 128 -7.36 -5.98 -5.95
N LEU A 129 -8.07 -4.84 -6.04
CA LEU A 129 -7.47 -3.60 -6.52
C LEU A 129 -6.42 -3.03 -5.54
N ILE A 130 -6.63 -3.17 -4.22
CA ILE A 130 -5.63 -2.76 -3.22
C ILE A 130 -4.33 -3.56 -3.40
N GLU A 131 -4.45 -4.89 -3.50
CA GLU A 131 -3.32 -5.79 -3.69
C GLU A 131 -2.59 -5.51 -5.02
N GLU A 132 -3.35 -5.27 -6.10
CA GLU A 132 -2.80 -4.90 -7.41
C GLU A 132 -2.01 -3.59 -7.33
N ILE A 133 -2.58 -2.54 -6.70
CA ILE A 133 -1.90 -1.26 -6.52
C ILE A 133 -0.55 -1.46 -5.82
N TYR A 134 -0.52 -2.14 -4.68
CA TYR A 134 0.73 -2.35 -3.96
C TYR A 134 1.70 -3.28 -4.68
N THR A 135 1.21 -4.25 -5.45
CA THR A 135 2.05 -5.09 -6.31
C THR A 135 2.82 -4.23 -7.32
N PHE A 136 2.12 -3.29 -7.98
CA PHE A 136 2.75 -2.39 -8.95
C PHE A 136 3.70 -1.36 -8.30
N LEU A 137 3.36 -0.83 -7.11
CA LEU A 137 4.25 0.09 -6.38
C LEU A 137 5.52 -0.60 -5.89
N LYS A 138 5.41 -1.82 -5.34
CA LYS A 138 6.56 -2.65 -4.98
C LYS A 138 7.42 -2.98 -6.19
N GLN A 139 6.81 -3.25 -7.34
CA GLN A 139 7.56 -3.52 -8.56
C GLN A 139 8.31 -2.29 -9.08
N ALA A 140 7.77 -1.09 -8.88
CA ALA A 140 8.51 0.15 -9.16
C ALA A 140 9.73 0.28 -8.25
N ASP A 141 9.61 -0.01 -6.96
CA ASP A 141 10.75 -0.05 -6.03
C ASP A 141 11.82 -1.04 -6.48
N ALA A 142 11.42 -2.28 -6.75
CA ALA A 142 12.34 -3.34 -7.15
C ALA A 142 13.15 -2.94 -8.39
N ARG A 143 12.50 -2.34 -9.38
CA ARG A 143 13.14 -1.89 -10.62
C ARG A 143 14.12 -0.73 -10.40
N GLU A 144 13.72 0.29 -9.62
CA GLU A 144 14.62 1.42 -9.35
C GLU A 144 15.82 1.00 -8.47
N LEU A 145 15.61 0.10 -7.52
CA LEU A 145 16.70 -0.51 -6.74
C LEU A 145 17.62 -1.36 -7.62
N ASP A 146 17.08 -2.10 -8.60
CA ASP A 146 17.91 -2.84 -9.56
C ASP A 146 18.85 -1.92 -10.36
N HIS A 147 18.35 -0.75 -10.79
CA HIS A 147 19.19 0.25 -11.43
C HIS A 147 20.33 0.74 -10.51
N LEU A 148 20.06 0.92 -9.22
CA LEU A 148 21.09 1.29 -8.25
C LEU A 148 22.08 0.15 -7.98
N PHE A 149 21.66 -1.11 -8.02
CA PHE A 149 22.57 -2.25 -7.90
C PHE A 149 23.46 -2.42 -9.12
N ASN A 150 22.94 -2.15 -10.32
CA ASN A 150 23.76 -2.11 -11.53
C ASN A 150 24.78 -0.95 -11.47
N GLU A 151 24.36 0.23 -10.97
CA GLU A 151 25.29 1.35 -10.69
C GLU A 151 26.38 0.95 -9.67
N LEU A 152 26.02 0.15 -8.65
CA LEU A 152 26.95 -0.34 -7.65
C LEU A 152 27.98 -1.29 -8.26
N ASP A 153 27.55 -2.19 -9.14
CA ASP A 153 28.46 -3.10 -9.85
C ASP A 153 29.42 -2.35 -10.77
N ASP A 154 28.91 -1.37 -11.52
CA ASP A 154 29.73 -0.51 -12.37
C ASP A 154 30.76 0.29 -11.57
N ALA A 155 30.36 0.82 -10.41
CA ALA A 155 31.27 1.53 -9.50
C ALA A 155 32.36 0.59 -8.96
N LYS A 156 32.01 -0.64 -8.57
CA LYS A 156 32.99 -1.65 -8.12
C LYS A 156 33.96 -2.05 -9.23
N ALA A 157 33.47 -2.24 -10.45
CA ALA A 157 34.26 -2.71 -11.59
C ALA A 157 35.19 -1.62 -12.15
N ASN A 158 34.73 -0.36 -12.18
CA ASN A 158 35.41 0.74 -12.87
C ASN A 158 36.04 1.77 -11.93
N GLY A 159 36.14 1.47 -10.62
CA GLY A 159 36.76 2.36 -9.64
C GLY A 159 35.95 3.62 -9.32
N GLY A 160 34.63 3.54 -9.38
CA GLY A 160 33.71 4.61 -8.99
C GLY A 160 33.50 4.74 -7.48
N ASP A 161 32.69 5.72 -7.07
CA ASP A 161 32.37 5.95 -5.66
C ASP A 161 31.31 4.96 -5.15
N VAL A 162 31.76 3.79 -4.72
CA VAL A 162 30.92 2.72 -4.14
C VAL A 162 30.10 3.22 -2.94
N GLN A 163 30.68 4.09 -2.10
CA GLN A 163 30.00 4.56 -0.89
C GLN A 163 28.83 5.49 -1.23
N ALA A 164 28.98 6.34 -2.25
CA ALA A 164 27.90 7.18 -2.74
C ALA A 164 26.70 6.35 -3.24
N VAL A 165 26.94 5.26 -3.98
CA VAL A 165 25.86 4.39 -4.48
C VAL A 165 25.19 3.64 -3.32
N LEU A 166 25.97 3.11 -2.38
CA LEU A 166 25.41 2.46 -1.19
C LEU A 166 24.54 3.42 -0.36
N ASN A 167 24.93 4.69 -0.25
CA ASN A 167 24.11 5.70 0.41
C ASN A 167 22.77 5.94 -0.32
N LYS A 168 22.74 5.88 -1.67
CA LYS A 168 21.48 5.98 -2.43
C LYS A 168 20.57 4.78 -2.16
N ILE A 169 21.14 3.57 -2.08
CA ILE A 169 20.39 2.33 -1.79
C ILE A 169 19.80 2.38 -0.38
N ASP A 170 20.59 2.74 0.62
CA ASP A 170 20.15 2.79 2.02
C ASP A 170 19.09 3.87 2.28
N ASN A 171 19.16 4.98 1.55
CA ASN A 171 18.19 6.08 1.65
C ASN A 171 17.12 6.03 0.56
N PHE A 172 16.91 4.88 -0.08
CA PHE A 172 15.90 4.74 -1.11
C PHE A 172 14.50 5.00 -0.54
N GLU A 173 13.86 6.06 -0.99
CA GLU A 173 12.46 6.35 -0.66
C GLU A 173 11.54 5.41 -1.45
N THR A 174 10.64 4.71 -0.78
CA THR A 174 9.71 3.77 -1.44
C THR A 174 8.59 4.49 -2.21
N HIS A 175 8.06 3.86 -3.26
CA HIS A 175 6.81 4.27 -3.91
C HIS A 175 5.57 3.78 -3.16
N VAL A 176 5.71 2.92 -2.15
CA VAL A 176 4.61 2.49 -1.27
C VAL A 176 4.22 3.67 -0.38
N VAL A 177 2.97 4.11 -0.53
CA VAL A 177 2.37 5.23 0.20
C VAL A 177 1.01 4.82 0.77
N PRO A 178 0.44 5.58 1.73
CA PRO A 178 -0.89 5.31 2.24
C PRO A 178 -1.98 5.28 1.17
N ILE A 179 -2.95 4.39 1.39
CA ILE A 179 -4.19 4.32 0.61
C ILE A 179 -5.39 4.64 1.51
N ILE A 180 -6.25 5.54 1.05
CA ILE A 180 -7.59 5.72 1.62
C ILE A 180 -8.53 4.87 0.77
N ALA A 181 -9.06 3.79 1.37
CA ALA A 181 -9.83 2.79 0.65
C ALA A 181 -11.33 2.87 0.97
N ASP A 182 -12.13 3.11 -0.06
CA ASP A 182 -13.59 3.13 -0.01
C ASP A 182 -14.17 1.71 0.14
N ILE A 183 -14.90 1.47 1.23
CA ILE A 183 -15.62 0.20 1.49
C ILE A 183 -17.13 0.35 1.23
N ASP A 184 -17.56 1.47 0.65
CA ASP A 184 -18.95 1.86 0.55
C ASP A 184 -19.62 1.87 1.94
N ALA A 185 -20.77 1.21 2.06
CA ALA A 185 -21.45 0.96 3.33
C ALA A 185 -21.14 -0.45 3.89
N GLY A 186 -20.04 -1.10 3.50
CA GLY A 186 -19.60 -2.40 4.03
C GLY A 186 -20.18 -3.65 3.34
N PHE A 187 -20.91 -3.50 2.23
CA PHE A 187 -21.47 -4.59 1.42
C PHE A 187 -22.30 -5.62 2.24
N GLY A 188 -23.03 -5.15 3.25
CA GLY A 188 -23.86 -5.99 4.11
C GLY A 188 -24.02 -5.42 5.53
N ASN A 189 -24.20 -6.32 6.49
CA ASN A 189 -24.23 -6.02 7.92
C ASN A 189 -22.81 -5.80 8.48
N GLU A 190 -22.70 -5.58 9.79
CA GLU A 190 -21.44 -5.37 10.52
C GLU A 190 -20.47 -6.54 10.41
N GLU A 191 -20.93 -7.80 10.41
CA GLU A 191 -20.07 -8.97 10.23
C GLU A 191 -19.49 -9.03 8.81
N ALA A 192 -20.31 -8.78 7.79
CA ALA A 192 -19.85 -8.68 6.41
C ALA A 192 -18.85 -7.52 6.22
N THR A 193 -19.08 -6.40 6.93
CA THR A 193 -18.19 -5.23 6.93
C THR A 193 -16.83 -5.60 7.53
N TYR A 194 -16.81 -6.29 8.67
CA TYR A 194 -15.57 -6.79 9.28
C TYR A 194 -14.80 -7.73 8.35
N LEU A 195 -15.48 -8.71 7.73
CA LEU A 195 -14.84 -9.66 6.82
C LEU A 195 -14.19 -8.98 5.60
N LEU A 196 -14.88 -7.99 5.02
CA LEU A 196 -14.36 -7.22 3.89
C LEU A 196 -13.21 -6.29 4.31
N ALA A 197 -13.36 -5.57 5.42
CA ALA A 197 -12.32 -4.69 5.95
C ALA A 197 -11.03 -5.49 6.26
N LYS A 198 -11.15 -6.66 6.89
CA LYS A 198 -10.02 -7.56 7.15
C LYS A 198 -9.27 -7.89 5.85
N LYS A 199 -9.99 -8.26 4.78
CA LYS A 199 -9.38 -8.55 3.47
C LYS A 199 -8.69 -7.35 2.85
N MET A 200 -9.28 -6.15 2.98
CA MET A 200 -8.68 -4.90 2.49
C MET A 200 -7.39 -4.55 3.23
N ILE A 201 -7.35 -4.76 4.55
CA ILE A 201 -6.16 -4.51 5.38
C ILE A 201 -5.08 -5.57 5.11
N GLU A 202 -5.45 -6.85 4.97
CA GLU A 202 -4.54 -7.94 4.54
C GLU A 202 -3.89 -7.63 3.17
N ALA A 203 -4.61 -6.92 2.29
CA ALA A 203 -4.09 -6.45 1.00
C ALA A 203 -3.21 -5.19 1.10
N GLY A 204 -3.24 -4.47 2.23
CA GLY A 204 -2.35 -3.34 2.53
C GLY A 204 -3.03 -2.00 2.84
N ALA A 205 -4.36 -1.95 2.96
CA ALA A 205 -5.02 -0.70 3.34
C ALA A 205 -4.78 -0.34 4.81
N CYS A 206 -4.29 0.88 5.04
CA CYS A 206 -4.14 1.46 6.39
C CYS A 206 -5.32 2.35 6.80
N ALA A 207 -6.19 2.74 5.86
CA ALA A 207 -7.34 3.58 6.13
C ALA A 207 -8.55 3.10 5.33
N ILE A 208 -9.66 2.92 6.04
CA ILE A 208 -10.94 2.47 5.48
C ILE A 208 -11.95 3.61 5.62
N GLN A 209 -12.47 4.08 4.48
CA GLN A 209 -13.57 5.02 4.41
C GLN A 209 -14.87 4.24 4.34
N ILE A 210 -15.82 4.51 5.24
CA ILE A 210 -17.14 3.89 5.29
C ILE A 210 -18.25 4.95 5.43
N GLU A 211 -19.41 4.73 4.82
CA GLU A 211 -20.55 5.66 4.86
C GLU A 211 -21.82 5.09 5.53
N ASN A 212 -22.72 5.99 5.94
CA ASN A 212 -23.95 5.69 6.67
C ASN A 212 -25.19 5.54 5.76
N GLN A 213 -24.99 5.35 4.46
CA GLN A 213 -26.10 5.05 3.54
C GLN A 213 -26.56 3.59 3.69
N VAL A 214 -27.80 3.32 3.33
CA VAL A 214 -28.31 1.95 3.30
C VAL A 214 -27.64 1.18 2.16
N SER A 215 -27.02 0.04 2.46
CA SER A 215 -26.17 -0.70 1.51
C SER A 215 -26.91 -1.25 0.29
N ASP A 216 -28.21 -1.54 0.40
CA ASP A 216 -29.07 -2.09 -0.67
C ASP A 216 -29.77 -1.01 -1.51
N ALA A 217 -29.78 0.24 -1.03
CA ALA A 217 -30.30 1.42 -1.71
C ALA A 217 -29.22 2.49 -1.90
N LYS A 218 -27.94 2.11 -1.79
CA LYS A 218 -26.79 3.01 -1.89
C LYS A 218 -26.86 3.75 -3.21
N GLN A 219 -26.64 5.06 -3.16
CA GLN A 219 -26.43 5.88 -4.35
C GLN A 219 -25.12 6.64 -4.22
N CYS A 220 -24.53 6.98 -5.37
CA CYS A 220 -23.39 7.89 -5.42
C CYS A 220 -23.71 9.19 -4.66
N GLY A 221 -22.73 9.76 -3.97
CA GLY A 221 -22.90 10.95 -3.11
C GLY A 221 -23.53 12.18 -3.81
N HIS A 222 -23.46 12.25 -5.13
CA HIS A 222 -24.00 13.32 -5.98
C HIS A 222 -25.43 13.08 -6.47
N GLN A 223 -26.00 11.89 -6.24
CA GLN A 223 -27.33 11.52 -6.71
C GLN A 223 -28.39 11.86 -5.66
N ALA A 224 -29.58 12.30 -6.10
CA ALA A 224 -30.71 12.53 -5.20
C ALA A 224 -31.35 11.19 -4.77
N GLY A 225 -31.94 11.16 -3.57
CA GLY A 225 -32.62 9.97 -3.05
C GLY A 225 -31.78 9.08 -2.13
N LYS A 226 -30.67 9.60 -1.58
CA LYS A 226 -29.87 8.90 -0.56
C LYS A 226 -30.72 8.58 0.67
N VAL A 227 -30.59 7.36 1.17
CA VAL A 227 -31.24 6.88 2.39
C VAL A 227 -30.16 6.60 3.42
N THR A 228 -30.35 7.06 4.65
CA THR A 228 -29.40 6.83 5.76
C THR A 228 -29.94 5.81 6.74
N VAL A 229 -29.04 5.10 7.40
CA VAL A 229 -29.38 4.21 8.53
C VAL A 229 -29.38 4.99 9.86
N PRO A 230 -30.05 4.48 10.90
CA PRO A 230 -29.84 4.95 12.28
C PRO A 230 -28.36 4.94 12.68
N HIS A 231 -27.97 5.81 13.62
CA HIS A 231 -26.59 5.93 14.04
C HIS A 231 -26.02 4.64 14.65
N GLU A 232 -26.84 3.86 15.36
CA GLU A 232 -26.43 2.59 15.97
C GLU A 232 -25.93 1.58 14.93
N ASP A 233 -26.58 1.48 13.77
CA ASP A 233 -26.17 0.60 12.67
C ASP A 233 -24.82 1.04 12.08
N PHE A 234 -24.64 2.35 11.89
CA PHE A 234 -23.39 2.89 11.37
C PHE A 234 -22.23 2.72 12.37
N LEU A 235 -22.49 2.96 13.66
CA LEU A 235 -21.50 2.77 14.72
C LEU A 235 -21.09 1.30 14.87
N ALA A 236 -22.03 0.35 14.69
CA ALA A 236 -21.71 -1.08 14.65
C ALA A 236 -20.72 -1.41 13.52
N LYS A 237 -20.89 -0.80 12.34
CA LYS A 237 -19.96 -0.96 11.22
C LYS A 237 -18.60 -0.30 11.46
N ILE A 238 -18.55 0.87 12.11
CA ILE A 238 -17.28 1.48 12.56
C ILE A 238 -16.54 0.54 13.51
N ASN A 239 -17.23 -0.04 14.48
CA ASN A 239 -16.65 -1.00 15.42
C ASN A 239 -16.14 -2.26 14.70
N ALA A 240 -16.89 -2.77 13.72
CA ALA A 240 -16.48 -3.90 12.89
C ALA A 240 -15.15 -3.65 12.14
N VAL A 241 -15.01 -2.47 11.52
CA VAL A 241 -13.74 -2.05 10.89
C VAL A 241 -12.62 -1.95 11.92
N ARG A 242 -12.88 -1.36 13.09
CA ARG A 242 -11.89 -1.25 14.17
C ARG A 242 -11.42 -2.64 14.64
N TYR A 243 -12.32 -3.60 14.83
CA TYR A 243 -11.92 -4.96 15.20
C TYR A 243 -11.06 -5.64 14.15
N ALA A 244 -11.31 -5.39 12.85
CA ALA A 244 -10.48 -5.94 11.78
C ALA A 244 -9.02 -5.44 11.85
N PHE A 245 -8.82 -4.14 12.13
CA PHE A 245 -7.48 -3.58 12.36
C PHE A 245 -6.80 -4.17 13.60
N LEU A 246 -7.52 -4.25 14.72
CA LEU A 246 -6.98 -4.78 15.98
C LEU A 246 -6.58 -6.25 15.87
N GLU A 247 -7.38 -7.06 15.17
CA GLU A 247 -7.05 -8.47 14.95
C GLU A 247 -5.77 -8.67 14.15
N LEU A 248 -5.55 -7.82 13.15
CA LEU A 248 -4.35 -7.86 12.30
C LEU A 248 -3.14 -7.17 12.93
N GLY A 249 -3.28 -6.62 14.14
CA GLY A 249 -2.20 -5.96 14.87
C GLY A 249 -1.85 -4.55 14.37
N ILE A 250 -2.77 -3.90 13.64
CA ILE A 250 -2.58 -2.55 13.10
C ILE A 250 -3.29 -1.55 14.02
N ASP A 251 -2.69 -1.30 15.17
CA ASP A 251 -3.31 -0.53 16.26
C ASP A 251 -3.67 0.92 15.84
N ASN A 252 -2.89 1.48 14.92
CA ASN A 252 -3.01 2.85 14.45
C ASN A 252 -3.72 3.00 13.10
N GLY A 253 -4.35 1.94 12.58
CA GLY A 253 -5.28 2.03 11.45
C GLY A 253 -6.56 2.82 11.76
#